data_AF-A0A535XZA5-F1
#
_entry.id   AF-A0A535XZA5-F1
#
_cell.length_a   1.000
_cell.length_b   1.000
_cell.length_c   1.000
_cell.angle_alpha   90.00
_cell.angle_beta   90.00
_cell.angle_gamma   90.00
#
_symmetry.space_group_name_H-M   'P 1'
#
loop_
_entity.id
_entity.type
_entity.pdbx_description
1 polymer ?
#
loop_
_entity_poly.entity_id
_entity_poly.type
_entity_poly.pdbx_seq_one_letter_code
_entity_poly.pdbx_strand_id
1 'polypeptide(L)'
;MRVLSAGTAIDLGPARRGRRVRPRLARFASGELGPRELAILFPLASLAAVAAATATQNAMSGERLLGLRMVGNTEQEVRLSLSASRHHLHVLGPTGTGKSTLLLNLVAQDIAAGRGCAVLDPKGDLIRDLLERIPRSRLSDVVYIGPDEGTRAVGINPLALGAGEDPYLAAENALSIFKRIYEENWGPRTDDILKACLLTLVAVPGTTIAHIPALLTNTALRRRLTAHVEDAVGVGSFALSAALER
;
A
#
# COMPACT_ATOMS: atom_id res chain seq x y z
N MET A 1 10.66 -16.22 3.23
CA MET A 1 10.05 -16.30 1.89
C MET A 1 11.08 -15.78 0.90
N ARG A 2 11.76 -16.68 0.18
CA ARG A 2 12.74 -16.33 -0.86
C ARG A 2 11.96 -15.97 -2.12
N VAL A 3 12.06 -14.73 -2.57
CA VAL A 3 11.74 -14.38 -3.96
C VAL A 3 13.08 -14.33 -4.69
N LEU A 4 13.36 -15.38 -5.44
CA LEU A 4 14.40 -15.38 -6.46
C LEU A 4 13.85 -14.60 -7.66
N SER A 5 14.43 -13.44 -7.93
CA SER A 5 14.35 -12.78 -9.23
C SER A 5 15.70 -12.97 -9.90
N ALA A 6 15.73 -13.80 -10.95
CA ALA A 6 16.88 -13.93 -11.82
C ALA A 6 16.79 -12.86 -12.91
N GLY A 7 17.85 -12.06 -13.04
CA GLY A 7 18.22 -11.45 -14.33
C GLY A 7 18.10 -9.93 -14.44
N THR A 8 18.90 -9.18 -13.70
CA THR A 8 19.87 -8.24 -14.31
C THR A 8 20.97 -8.00 -13.26
N ALA A 9 22.15 -8.58 -13.49
CA ALA A 9 23.29 -8.44 -12.60
C ALA A 9 23.79 -6.98 -12.62
N ILE A 10 23.82 -6.34 -11.45
CA ILE A 10 24.68 -5.18 -11.21
C ILE A 10 25.71 -5.65 -10.20
N ASP A 11 26.90 -5.95 -10.70
CA ASP A 11 28.10 -6.16 -9.91
C ASP A 11 28.43 -4.85 -9.17
N LEU A 12 28.34 -4.89 -7.84
CA LEU A 12 28.71 -3.77 -6.96
C LEU A 12 30.03 -4.12 -6.27
N GLY A 13 31.13 -3.84 -6.97
CA GLY A 13 32.46 -3.71 -6.37
C GLY A 13 32.49 -2.64 -5.25
N PRO A 14 33.55 -2.61 -4.42
CA PRO A 14 33.50 -1.91 -3.15
C PRO A 14 33.55 -0.38 -3.29
N ALA A 15 32.80 0.26 -2.40
CA ALA A 15 32.50 1.68 -2.33
C ALA A 15 33.69 2.64 -2.53
N ARG A 16 33.47 3.70 -3.33
CA ARG A 16 34.25 4.95 -3.27
C ARG A 16 33.38 6.20 -3.32
N ARG A 17 33.85 7.18 -2.54
CA ARG A 17 33.26 8.47 -2.16
C ARG A 17 32.73 9.33 -3.33
N GLY A 18 31.58 9.97 -3.07
CA GLY A 18 31.30 11.38 -3.39
C GLY A 18 31.30 11.81 -4.86
N ARG A 19 30.11 11.99 -5.45
CA ARG A 19 29.91 12.98 -6.53
C ARG A 19 28.44 13.43 -6.61
N ARG A 20 28.21 14.74 -6.44
CA ARG A 20 26.94 15.40 -6.73
C ARG A 20 26.67 15.29 -8.24
N VAL A 21 25.48 14.81 -8.62
CA VAL A 21 24.99 14.87 -9.99
C VAL A 21 23.85 15.89 -10.03
N ARG A 22 24.02 16.94 -10.85
CA ARG A 22 23.00 17.97 -11.11
C ARG A 22 21.95 17.39 -12.09
N PRO A 23 20.65 17.72 -11.96
CA PRO A 23 19.66 17.23 -12.90
C PRO A 23 19.68 18.08 -14.17
N ARG A 24 19.72 17.41 -15.33
CA ARG A 24 19.43 17.99 -16.64
C ARG A 24 18.05 17.48 -17.06
N LEU A 25 17.20 18.40 -17.49
CA LEU A 25 15.81 18.21 -17.90
C LEU A 25 15.63 17.07 -18.92
N ALA A 26 14.75 16.12 -18.62
CA ALA A 26 14.01 15.33 -19.60
C ALA A 26 12.53 15.31 -19.18
N ARG A 27 11.70 15.88 -20.07
CA ARG A 27 10.26 16.14 -19.95
C ARG A 27 9.47 14.90 -20.35
N PHE A 28 8.40 14.62 -19.58
CA PHE A 28 7.15 13.95 -19.95
C PHE A 28 7.25 12.63 -20.75
N ALA A 29 7.28 11.49 -20.05
CA ALA A 29 7.02 10.19 -20.67
C ALA A 29 6.46 9.05 -19.76
N SER A 30 6.26 9.23 -18.45
CA SER A 30 5.94 8.10 -17.54
C SER A 30 4.50 7.99 -17.02
N GLY A 31 3.58 8.91 -17.34
CA GLY A 31 2.17 8.75 -16.92
C GLY A 31 1.93 8.75 -15.41
N GLU A 32 2.86 9.30 -14.63
CA GLU A 32 2.77 9.45 -13.17
C GLU A 32 2.32 10.87 -12.83
N LEU A 33 1.30 11.00 -11.96
CA LEU A 33 0.85 12.29 -11.43
C LEU A 33 1.98 12.96 -10.65
N GLY A 34 2.27 14.21 -10.98
CA GLY A 34 3.46 14.90 -10.50
C GLY A 34 3.27 15.53 -9.11
N PRO A 35 4.36 15.75 -8.36
CA PRO A 35 4.33 16.32 -7.00
C PRO A 35 3.78 17.75 -6.92
N ARG A 36 3.58 18.45 -8.06
CA ARG A 36 2.98 19.79 -8.09
C ARG A 36 1.46 19.77 -8.13
N GLU A 37 0.84 18.70 -8.62
CA GLU A 37 -0.62 18.57 -8.66
C GLU A 37 -1.17 18.09 -7.31
N LEU A 38 -0.40 17.30 -6.55
CA LEU A 38 -0.80 16.80 -5.22
C LEU A 38 -0.67 17.83 -4.09
N ALA A 39 0.17 18.86 -4.26
CA ALA A 39 0.47 19.86 -3.22
C ALA A 39 -0.72 20.81 -2.93
N ILE A 40 -1.78 20.77 -3.73
CA ILE A 40 -2.97 21.63 -3.59
C ILE A 40 -3.91 21.12 -2.48
N LEU A 41 -3.80 19.85 -2.08
CA LEU A 41 -4.86 19.18 -1.33
C LEU A 41 -4.68 19.13 0.20
N PHE A 42 -3.48 19.27 0.77
CA PHE A 42 -3.29 19.14 2.23
C PHE A 42 -2.05 19.89 2.76
N PRO A 43 -2.22 20.95 3.56
CA PRO A 43 -1.14 21.50 4.37
C PRO A 43 -1.39 21.18 5.85
N LEU A 44 -0.46 20.50 6.53
CA LEU A 44 -0.05 20.87 7.90
C LEU A 44 1.10 20.03 8.46
N ALA A 45 1.71 20.63 9.46
CA ALA A 45 3.11 20.54 9.83
C ALA A 45 3.37 19.76 11.13
N SER A 46 4.59 19.20 11.17
CA SER A 46 5.54 19.14 12.30
C SER A 46 5.19 18.46 13.65
N LEU A 47 5.87 17.31 13.84
CA LEU A 47 6.62 16.76 15.00
C LEU A 47 6.55 17.40 16.41
N ALA A 48 6.47 16.50 17.43
CA ALA A 48 7.35 16.29 18.62
C ALA A 48 6.56 15.50 19.70
N ALA A 49 7.04 14.58 20.57
CA ALA A 49 8.33 13.95 20.84
C ALA A 49 8.11 12.65 21.68
N VAL A 50 9.04 11.72 21.51
CA VAL A 50 9.52 10.54 22.28
C VAL A 50 9.16 10.41 23.77
N ALA A 51 8.86 9.17 24.20
CA ALA A 51 9.30 8.62 25.50
C ALA A 51 9.44 7.08 25.49
N ALA A 52 10.53 6.60 26.08
CA ALA A 52 11.15 5.31 25.83
C ALA A 52 10.79 4.18 26.82
N ALA A 53 11.10 2.96 26.35
CA ALA A 53 11.68 1.82 27.08
C ALA A 53 10.91 1.14 28.22
N THR A 54 10.55 -0.12 27.99
CA THR A 54 10.96 -1.22 28.87
C THR A 54 11.00 -2.52 28.07
N ALA A 55 12.21 -2.94 27.70
CA ALA A 55 12.49 -4.29 27.26
C ALA A 55 12.77 -5.13 28.51
N THR A 56 11.97 -6.17 28.74
CA THR A 56 12.29 -7.21 29.73
C THR A 56 12.27 -8.57 29.06
N GLN A 57 13.33 -9.31 29.34
CA GLN A 57 13.73 -10.57 28.76
C GLN A 57 12.74 -11.70 29.11
N ASN A 58 12.11 -12.29 28.10
CA ASN A 58 11.60 -13.67 28.13
C ASN A 58 11.40 -14.15 26.68
N ALA A 59 12.52 -14.37 25.99
CA ALA A 59 12.60 -14.73 24.57
C ALA A 59 12.83 -16.25 24.36
N MET A 60 12.30 -17.12 25.22
CA MET A 60 12.51 -18.58 25.14
C MET A 60 11.23 -19.39 24.88
N SER A 61 10.03 -18.84 25.09
CA SER A 61 8.82 -19.39 24.48
C SER A 61 8.48 -18.53 23.27
N GLY A 62 8.19 -19.12 22.10
CA GLY A 62 7.82 -18.37 20.89
C GLY A 62 6.53 -17.55 21.02
N GLU A 63 5.95 -17.48 22.22
CA GLU A 63 4.66 -16.87 22.55
C GLU A 63 4.80 -15.37 22.80
N ARG A 64 3.68 -14.64 22.61
CA ARG A 64 3.61 -13.20 22.83
C ARG A 64 3.03 -12.91 24.21
N LEU A 65 3.73 -12.16 25.04
CA LEU A 65 3.17 -11.62 26.29
C LEU A 65 2.07 -10.61 25.95
N LEU A 66 0.85 -10.85 26.46
CA LEU A 66 -0.28 -9.93 26.38
C LEU A 66 -0.31 -8.95 27.56
N GLY A 67 0.09 -9.42 28.75
CA GLY A 67 0.08 -8.63 29.96
C GLY A 67 0.22 -9.50 31.21
N LEU A 68 -0.12 -8.92 32.36
CA LEU A 68 -0.08 -9.58 33.66
C LEU A 68 -1.51 -9.71 34.20
N ARG A 69 -1.77 -10.82 34.90
CA ARG A 69 -3.00 -11.07 35.65
C ARG A 69 -2.64 -11.28 37.12
N MET A 70 -3.43 -10.69 38.01
CA MET A 70 -3.37 -11.00 39.43
C MET A 70 -4.17 -12.25 39.75
N VAL A 71 -3.55 -13.23 40.40
CA VAL A 71 -4.20 -14.41 40.99
C VAL A 71 -3.84 -14.44 42.47
N GLY A 72 -4.76 -14.00 43.33
CA GLY A 72 -4.44 -13.66 44.72
C GLY A 72 -3.43 -12.51 44.77
N ASN A 73 -2.34 -12.68 45.53
CA ASN A 73 -1.24 -11.73 45.61
C ASN A 73 -0.07 -12.06 44.67
N THR A 74 -0.28 -12.93 43.67
CA THR A 74 0.76 -13.33 42.71
C THR A 74 0.45 -12.79 41.33
N GLU A 75 1.44 -12.16 40.70
CA GLU A 75 1.41 -11.80 39.29
C GLU A 75 1.68 -13.03 38.43
N GLN A 76 0.82 -13.25 37.45
CA GLN A 76 0.98 -14.30 36.44
C GLN A 76 0.95 -13.68 35.05
N GLU A 77 1.90 -14.08 34.21
CA GLU A 77 1.94 -13.65 32.82
C GLU A 77 0.78 -14.26 32.02
N VAL A 78 0.10 -13.43 31.24
CA VAL A 78 -0.86 -13.85 30.23
C VAL A 78 -0.16 -13.83 28.89
N ARG A 79 0.02 -15.00 28.27
CA ARG A 79 0.72 -15.15 26.99
C ARG A 79 -0.23 -15.70 25.92
N LEU A 80 -0.01 -15.26 24.68
CA LEU A 80 -0.67 -15.76 23.48
C LEU A 80 0.29 -16.69 22.74
N SER A 81 -0.10 -17.97 22.66
CA SER A 81 0.69 -18.96 21.94
C SER A 81 0.70 -18.71 20.43
N LEU A 82 1.71 -19.23 19.74
CA LEU A 82 1.78 -19.15 18.28
C LEU A 82 0.65 -19.92 17.60
N SER A 83 0.19 -21.03 18.19
CA SER A 83 -0.95 -21.78 17.67
C SER A 83 -2.24 -20.96 17.77
N ALA A 84 -2.52 -20.35 18.92
CA ALA A 84 -3.66 -19.46 19.12
C ALA A 84 -3.62 -18.26 18.18
N SER A 85 -2.43 -17.73 17.91
CA SER A 85 -2.22 -16.60 17.00
C SER A 85 -2.64 -16.85 15.55
N ARG A 86 -2.79 -18.13 15.14
CA ARG A 86 -3.30 -18.50 13.81
C ARG A 86 -4.81 -18.32 13.67
N HIS A 87 -5.52 -18.10 14.78
CA HIS A 87 -6.97 -17.90 14.81
C HIS A 87 -7.38 -16.41 14.86
N HIS A 88 -6.45 -15.51 14.52
CA HIS A 88 -6.60 -14.05 14.58
C HIS A 88 -6.82 -13.51 16.00
N LEU A 89 -6.50 -12.23 16.19
CA LEU A 89 -6.71 -11.52 17.45
C LEU A 89 -7.54 -10.27 17.17
N HIS A 90 -8.68 -10.16 17.85
CA HIS A 90 -9.54 -8.98 17.79
C HIS A 90 -9.42 -8.19 19.08
N VAL A 91 -8.86 -6.97 19.00
CA VAL A 91 -8.67 -6.07 20.14
C VAL A 91 -9.74 -4.99 20.12
N LEU A 92 -10.68 -5.05 21.07
CA LEU A 92 -11.80 -4.12 21.19
C LEU A 92 -11.63 -3.18 22.38
N GLY A 93 -12.07 -1.93 22.20
CA GLY A 93 -12.07 -0.93 23.29
C GLY A 93 -12.21 0.51 22.77
N PRO A 94 -12.72 1.45 23.58
CA PRO A 94 -12.76 2.88 23.26
C PRO A 94 -11.40 3.49 22.90
N THR A 95 -11.39 4.69 22.32
CA THR A 95 -10.15 5.45 22.14
C THR A 95 -9.48 5.71 23.49
N GLY A 96 -8.16 5.63 23.54
CA GLY A 96 -7.39 5.86 24.77
C GLY A 96 -7.22 4.64 25.69
N THR A 97 -7.84 3.49 25.39
CA THR A 97 -7.71 2.29 26.25
C THR A 97 -6.44 1.46 26.02
N GLY A 98 -5.45 2.00 25.29
CA GLY A 98 -4.16 1.32 25.08
C GLY A 98 -4.14 0.28 23.96
N LYS A 99 -5.12 0.24 23.05
CA LYS A 99 -5.12 -0.71 21.92
C LYS A 99 -3.87 -0.61 21.05
N SER A 100 -3.48 0.61 20.65
CA SER A 100 -2.27 0.85 19.86
C SER A 100 -1.02 0.41 20.63
N THR A 101 -0.97 0.66 21.94
CA THR A 101 0.13 0.22 22.81
C THR A 101 0.24 -1.30 22.89
N LEU A 102 -0.90 -2.01 23.01
CA LEU A 102 -0.92 -3.46 22.97
C LEU A 102 -0.39 -3.98 21.63
N LEU A 103 -0.92 -3.47 20.51
CA LEU A 103 -0.47 -3.88 19.16
C LEU A 103 1.02 -3.60 18.95
N LEU A 104 1.49 -2.43 19.36
CA LEU A 104 2.91 -2.04 19.31
C LEU A 104 3.80 -3.04 20.05
N ASN A 105 3.40 -3.45 21.25
CA ASN A 105 4.16 -4.41 22.05
C ASN A 105 4.14 -5.81 21.42
N LEU A 106 3.02 -6.24 20.82
CA LEU A 106 2.96 -7.53 20.12
C LEU A 106 3.84 -7.55 18.88
N VAL A 107 3.83 -6.48 18.09
CA VAL A 107 4.68 -6.34 16.90
C VAL A 107 6.15 -6.25 17.29
N ALA A 108 6.50 -5.47 18.33
CA ALA A 108 7.87 -5.38 18.82
C ALA A 108 8.42 -6.75 19.28
N GLN A 109 7.58 -7.57 19.93
CA GLN A 109 7.92 -8.94 20.30
C GLN A 109 8.15 -9.83 19.07
N ASP A 110 7.37 -9.67 18.01
CA ASP A 110 7.57 -10.38 16.74
C ASP A 110 8.89 -10.02 16.06
N ILE A 111 9.17 -8.72 15.97
CA ILE A 111 10.42 -8.22 15.40
C ILE A 111 11.62 -8.72 16.21
N ALA A 112 11.56 -8.63 17.54
CA ALA A 112 12.62 -9.12 18.42
C ALA A 112 12.87 -10.62 18.24
N ALA A 113 11.81 -11.42 18.10
CA ALA A 113 11.88 -12.85 17.85
C ALA A 113 12.19 -13.23 16.39
N GLY A 114 12.36 -12.24 15.50
CA GLY A 114 12.67 -12.47 14.09
C GLY A 114 11.55 -12.98 13.22
N ARG A 115 10.31 -12.73 13.62
CA ARG A 115 9.13 -13.01 12.82
C ARG A 115 8.82 -11.81 11.93
N GLY A 116 8.54 -12.07 10.65
CA GLY A 116 8.08 -11.04 9.74
C GLY A 116 6.68 -10.56 10.12
N CYS A 117 6.45 -9.26 10.01
CA CYS A 117 5.15 -8.63 10.29
C CYS A 117 4.88 -7.53 9.26
N ALA A 118 3.59 -7.35 8.93
CA ALA A 118 3.10 -6.20 8.18
C ALA A 118 2.18 -5.40 9.11
N VAL A 119 2.38 -4.08 9.17
CA VAL A 119 1.60 -3.17 10.01
C VAL A 119 0.95 -2.14 9.11
N LEU A 120 -0.38 -2.04 9.18
CA LEU A 120 -1.16 -1.02 8.49
C LEU A 120 -1.74 -0.07 9.55
N ASP A 121 -1.33 1.19 9.48
CA ASP A 121 -1.78 2.22 10.40
C ASP A 121 -2.19 3.49 9.63
N PRO A 122 -3.51 3.76 9.51
CA PRO A 122 -4.01 4.96 8.84
C PRO A 122 -3.59 6.29 9.50
N LYS A 123 -3.24 6.28 10.80
CA LYS A 123 -2.89 7.49 11.57
C LYS A 123 -1.37 7.72 11.63
N GLY A 124 -0.60 6.66 11.45
CA GLY A 124 0.86 6.63 11.43
C GLY A 124 1.53 6.76 12.81
N ASP A 125 0.78 6.94 13.89
CA ASP A 125 1.33 7.02 15.26
C ASP A 125 1.94 5.68 15.69
N LEU A 126 1.25 4.57 15.43
CA LEU A 126 1.76 3.23 15.72
C LEU A 126 3.04 2.92 14.93
N ILE A 127 3.10 3.32 13.66
CA ILE A 127 4.29 3.08 12.82
C ILE A 127 5.48 3.92 13.32
N ARG A 128 5.28 5.19 13.67
CA ARG A 128 6.35 6.04 14.23
C ARG A 128 6.92 5.43 15.51
N ASP A 129 6.06 5.04 16.44
CA ASP A 129 6.47 4.42 17.70
C ASP A 129 7.20 3.09 17.47
N LEU A 130 6.79 2.33 16.45
CA LEU A 130 7.42 1.07 16.09
C LEU A 130 8.83 1.28 15.55
N LEU A 131 9.01 2.21 14.61
CA LEU A 131 10.31 2.51 14.00
C LEU A 131 11.36 2.92 15.05
N GLU A 132 10.95 3.61 16.11
CA GLU A 132 11.83 3.96 17.24
C GLU A 132 12.27 2.74 18.07
N ARG A 133 11.53 1.64 18.02
CA ARG A 133 11.76 0.41 18.82
C ARG A 133 12.42 -0.73 18.03
N ILE A 134 12.55 -0.60 16.71
CA ILE A 134 13.19 -1.64 15.89
C ILE A 134 14.68 -1.75 16.25
N PRO A 135 15.20 -2.95 16.56
CA PRO A 135 16.62 -3.15 16.80
C PRO A 135 17.45 -2.70 15.59
N ARG A 136 18.55 -1.97 15.84
CA ARG A 136 19.44 -1.47 14.76
C ARG A 136 19.90 -2.57 13.80
N SER A 137 20.09 -3.79 14.30
CA SER A 137 20.48 -4.96 13.52
C SER A 137 19.44 -5.42 12.49
N ARG A 138 18.19 -4.93 12.58
CA ARG A 138 17.08 -5.29 11.68
C ARG A 138 16.62 -4.13 10.80
N LEU A 139 17.24 -2.95 10.90
CA LEU A 139 16.82 -1.79 10.10
C LEU A 139 16.93 -2.05 8.59
N SER A 140 17.86 -2.91 8.16
CA SER A 140 17.98 -3.35 6.75
C SER A 140 16.81 -4.17 6.25
N ASP A 141 16.02 -4.75 7.16
CA ASP A 141 14.89 -5.62 6.85
C ASP A 141 13.56 -4.85 6.76
N VAL A 142 13.59 -3.54 7.06
CA VAL A 142 12.40 -2.71 7.16
C VAL A 142 12.05 -2.09 5.81
N VAL A 143 10.82 -2.33 5.37
CA VAL A 143 10.21 -1.60 4.25
C VAL A 143 9.13 -0.69 4.82
N TYR A 144 9.37 0.62 4.75
CA TYR A 144 8.37 1.63 5.07
C TYR A 144 7.69 2.08 3.78
N ILE A 145 6.36 2.00 3.74
CA ILE A 145 5.55 2.47 2.61
C ILE A 145 4.69 3.60 3.13
N GLY A 146 5.20 4.83 2.98
CA GLY A 146 4.47 6.06 3.26
C GLY A 146 3.95 6.67 1.96
N PRO A 147 2.63 6.90 1.81
CA PRO A 147 2.09 7.61 0.64
C PRO A 147 2.51 9.09 0.62
N ASP A 148 3.00 9.60 1.74
CA ASP A 148 3.52 10.95 1.95
C ASP A 148 5.00 11.13 1.54
N GLU A 149 5.73 10.04 1.27
CA GLU A 149 7.17 10.10 0.95
C GLU A 149 7.43 10.16 -0.56
N GLY A 150 7.42 11.38 -1.12
CA GLY A 150 7.49 11.60 -2.58
C GLY A 150 8.75 11.11 -3.31
N THR A 151 9.83 10.70 -2.62
CA THR A 151 11.06 10.19 -3.26
C THR A 151 11.24 8.68 -3.14
N ARG A 152 10.40 8.01 -2.34
CA ARG A 152 10.49 6.57 -2.06
C ARG A 152 9.12 5.88 -2.06
N ALA A 153 8.11 6.53 -2.64
CA ALA A 153 6.77 5.97 -2.74
C ALA A 153 6.80 4.65 -3.52
N VAL A 154 6.22 3.62 -2.93
CA VAL A 154 5.96 2.36 -3.63
C VAL A 154 4.62 2.50 -4.35
N GLY A 155 4.66 2.53 -5.68
CA GLY A 155 3.46 2.55 -6.51
C GLY A 155 2.74 1.21 -6.46
N ILE A 156 1.42 1.24 -6.32
CA ILE A 156 0.55 0.07 -6.47
C ILE A 156 -0.35 0.34 -7.67
N ASN A 157 -0.31 -0.54 -8.67
CA ASN A 157 -1.24 -0.51 -9.78
C ASN A 157 -2.29 -1.62 -9.59
N PRO A 158 -3.56 -1.29 -9.23
CA PRO A 158 -4.62 -2.28 -9.09
C PRO A 158 -4.95 -3.04 -10.38
N LEU A 159 -4.49 -2.53 -11.53
CA LEU A 159 -4.65 -3.15 -12.85
C LEU A 159 -3.43 -3.96 -13.28
N ALA A 160 -2.38 -4.05 -12.47
CA ALA A 160 -1.24 -4.89 -12.79
C ALA A 160 -1.64 -6.36 -12.72
N LEU A 161 -1.37 -7.09 -13.80
CA LEU A 161 -1.68 -8.51 -13.92
C LEU A 161 -0.42 -9.37 -13.82
N GLY A 162 -0.49 -10.38 -12.96
CA GLY A 162 0.42 -11.52 -12.94
C GLY A 162 0.12 -12.55 -14.03
N ALA A 163 0.99 -13.55 -14.15
CA ALA A 163 0.80 -14.64 -15.11
C ALA A 163 -0.47 -15.44 -14.75
N GLY A 164 -1.45 -15.47 -15.68
CA GLY A 164 -2.70 -16.21 -15.51
C GLY A 164 -3.78 -15.50 -14.69
N GLU A 165 -3.57 -14.23 -14.31
CA GLU A 165 -4.61 -13.43 -13.65
C GLU A 165 -5.68 -12.95 -14.64
N ASP A 166 -6.93 -12.88 -14.17
CA ASP A 166 -8.07 -12.45 -14.98
C ASP A 166 -8.15 -10.91 -15.03
N PRO A 167 -8.03 -10.29 -16.24
CA PRO A 167 -8.18 -8.86 -16.42
C PRO A 167 -9.53 -8.32 -15.93
N TYR A 168 -10.61 -9.08 -16.09
CA TYR A 168 -11.94 -8.67 -15.67
C TYR A 168 -12.03 -8.58 -14.14
N LEU A 169 -11.48 -9.57 -13.44
CA LEU A 169 -11.42 -9.56 -11.98
C LEU A 169 -10.61 -8.38 -11.44
N ALA A 170 -9.49 -8.04 -12.07
CA ALA A 170 -8.70 -6.87 -11.67
C ALA A 170 -9.50 -5.56 -11.85
N ALA A 171 -10.20 -5.40 -12.98
CA ALA A 171 -11.06 -4.25 -13.24
C ALA A 171 -12.25 -4.18 -12.27
N GLU A 172 -12.94 -5.28 -12.00
CA GLU A 172 -14.05 -5.35 -11.04
C GLU A 172 -13.60 -5.06 -9.61
N ASN A 173 -12.43 -5.59 -9.20
CA ASN A 173 -11.86 -5.28 -7.89
C ASN A 173 -11.59 -3.77 -7.75
N ALA A 174 -10.96 -3.16 -8.76
CA ALA A 174 -10.74 -1.72 -8.77
C ALA A 174 -12.06 -0.94 -8.73
N LEU A 175 -13.06 -1.33 -9.55
CA LEU A 175 -14.38 -0.71 -9.58
C LEU A 175 -15.08 -0.77 -8.21
N SER A 176 -15.02 -1.94 -7.53
CA SER A 176 -15.61 -2.13 -6.21
C SER A 176 -15.00 -1.23 -5.14
N ILE A 177 -13.68 -0.98 -5.23
CA ILE A 177 -12.97 -0.05 -4.33
C ILE A 177 -13.48 1.37 -4.56
N PHE A 178 -13.55 1.83 -5.81
CA PHE A 178 -14.08 3.16 -6.14
C PHE A 178 -15.53 3.32 -5.69
N LYS A 179 -16.38 2.33 -5.96
CA LYS A 179 -17.78 2.33 -5.55
C LYS A 179 -17.95 2.47 -4.04
N ARG A 180 -17.10 1.79 -3.26
CA ARG A 180 -17.13 1.88 -1.79
C ARG A 180 -16.61 3.22 -1.27
N ILE A 181 -15.60 3.81 -1.91
CA ILE A 181 -15.05 5.11 -1.50
C ILE A 181 -16.02 6.25 -1.81
N TYR A 182 -16.71 6.18 -2.95
CA TYR A 182 -17.56 7.25 -3.48
C TYR A 182 -19.05 6.91 -3.46
N GLU A 183 -19.48 6.04 -2.53
CA GLU A 183 -20.83 5.47 -2.47
C GLU A 183 -21.93 6.53 -2.57
N GLU A 184 -21.79 7.65 -1.86
CA GLU A 184 -22.77 8.76 -1.86
C GLU A 184 -22.94 9.45 -3.22
N ASN A 185 -21.93 9.37 -4.09
CA ASN A 185 -21.90 10.03 -5.41
C ASN A 185 -21.87 9.02 -6.57
N TRP A 186 -22.26 7.77 -6.31
CA TRP A 186 -22.18 6.69 -7.28
C TRP A 186 -23.52 6.46 -8.00
N GLY A 187 -23.59 6.84 -9.28
CA GLY A 187 -24.75 6.58 -10.13
C GLY A 187 -24.51 5.48 -11.16
N PRO A 188 -25.57 4.92 -11.78
CA PRO A 188 -25.45 3.90 -12.84
C PRO A 188 -24.52 4.33 -13.98
N ARG A 189 -24.59 5.61 -14.39
CA ARG A 189 -23.72 6.17 -15.42
C ARG A 189 -22.24 6.19 -15.01
N THR A 190 -21.94 6.50 -13.74
CA THR A 190 -20.57 6.48 -13.22
C THR A 190 -20.03 5.05 -13.21
N ASP A 191 -20.86 4.08 -12.83
CA ASP A 191 -20.55 2.65 -12.83
C ASP A 191 -20.15 2.20 -14.25
N ASP A 192 -21.02 2.43 -15.24
CA ASP A 192 -20.79 2.05 -16.64
C ASP A 192 -19.51 2.69 -17.21
N ILE A 193 -19.34 4.01 -17.00
CA ILE A 193 -18.20 4.75 -17.53
C ILE A 193 -16.88 4.28 -16.90
N LEU A 194 -16.83 4.15 -15.57
CA LEU A 194 -15.61 3.72 -14.89
C LEU A 194 -15.28 2.26 -15.21
N LYS A 195 -16.29 1.39 -15.30
CA LYS A 195 -16.11 0.00 -15.72
C LYS A 195 -15.49 -0.08 -17.12
N ALA A 196 -16.05 0.64 -18.10
CA ALA A 196 -15.51 0.70 -19.45
C ALA A 196 -14.07 1.24 -19.48
N CYS A 197 -13.76 2.25 -18.66
CA CYS A 197 -12.41 2.78 -18.54
C CYS A 197 -11.44 1.73 -17.98
N LEU A 198 -11.78 1.08 -16.87
CA LEU A 198 -10.91 0.09 -16.22
C LEU A 198 -10.67 -1.13 -17.12
N LEU A 199 -11.69 -1.60 -17.83
CA LEU A 199 -11.58 -2.70 -18.79
C LEU A 199 -10.72 -2.33 -20.01
N THR A 200 -10.82 -1.08 -20.47
CA THR A 200 -9.94 -0.58 -21.54
C THR A 200 -8.48 -0.53 -21.08
N LEU A 201 -8.24 -0.05 -19.86
CA LEU A 201 -6.89 0.11 -19.33
C LEU A 201 -6.24 -1.25 -19.04
N VAL A 202 -6.95 -2.17 -18.39
CA VAL A 202 -6.39 -3.50 -18.05
C VAL A 202 -6.00 -4.30 -19.30
N ALA A 203 -6.68 -4.08 -20.43
CA ALA A 203 -6.34 -4.71 -21.72
C ALA A 203 -5.07 -4.13 -22.37
N VAL A 204 -4.59 -2.96 -21.92
CA VAL A 204 -3.43 -2.28 -22.50
C VAL A 204 -2.24 -2.33 -21.53
N PRO A 205 -1.17 -3.09 -21.84
CA PRO A 205 0.01 -3.18 -21.00
C PRO A 205 0.64 -1.81 -20.69
N GLY A 206 1.08 -1.64 -19.44
CA GLY A 206 1.76 -0.42 -18.99
C GLY A 206 0.83 0.74 -18.65
N THR A 207 -0.49 0.57 -18.73
CA THR A 207 -1.43 1.59 -18.27
C THR A 207 -1.76 1.44 -16.77
N THR A 208 -2.34 2.51 -16.23
CA THR A 208 -2.69 2.64 -14.81
C THR A 208 -3.99 3.43 -14.68
N ILE A 209 -4.63 3.37 -13.51
CA ILE A 209 -5.82 4.18 -13.20
C ILE A 209 -5.62 5.70 -13.39
N ALA A 210 -4.38 6.19 -13.35
CA ALA A 210 -4.07 7.60 -13.61
C ALA A 210 -4.39 8.04 -15.06
N HIS A 211 -4.59 7.09 -15.97
CA HIS A 211 -4.97 7.35 -17.35
C HIS A 211 -6.47 7.62 -17.53
N ILE A 212 -7.33 7.36 -16.54
CA ILE A 212 -8.79 7.54 -16.65
C ILE A 212 -9.17 8.96 -17.10
N PRO A 213 -8.65 10.05 -16.48
CA PRO A 213 -9.00 11.41 -16.93
C PRO A 213 -8.64 11.66 -18.39
N ALA A 214 -7.47 11.19 -18.83
CA ALA A 214 -7.01 11.33 -20.20
C ALA A 214 -7.84 10.47 -21.18
N LEU A 215 -8.26 9.28 -20.77
CA LEU A 215 -9.15 8.42 -21.55
C LEU A 215 -10.53 9.08 -21.77
N LEU A 216 -11.06 9.75 -20.75
CA LEU A 216 -12.33 10.47 -20.82
C LEU A 216 -12.24 11.75 -21.66
N THR A 217 -11.15 12.53 -21.54
CA THR A 217 -11.04 13.88 -22.12
C THR A 217 -10.29 13.95 -23.45
N ASN A 218 -9.35 13.05 -23.72
CA ASN A 218 -8.53 13.08 -24.94
C ASN A 218 -9.02 12.05 -25.96
N THR A 219 -9.77 12.53 -26.95
CA THR A 219 -10.34 11.70 -28.03
C THR A 219 -9.29 10.95 -28.84
N ALA A 220 -8.11 11.54 -29.08
CA ALA A 220 -7.04 10.88 -29.84
C ALA A 220 -6.43 9.71 -29.04
N LEU A 221 -6.18 9.93 -27.74
CA LEU A 221 -5.70 8.87 -26.84
C LEU A 221 -6.74 7.75 -26.70
N ARG A 222 -8.01 8.11 -26.50
CA ARG A 222 -9.12 7.15 -26.40
C ARG A 222 -9.18 6.25 -27.62
N ARG A 223 -9.20 6.82 -28.83
CA ARG A 223 -9.20 6.05 -30.08
C ARG A 223 -8.03 5.08 -30.18
N ARG A 224 -6.83 5.50 -29.74
CA ARG A 224 -5.63 4.64 -29.77
C ARG A 224 -5.75 3.47 -28.78
N LEU A 225 -6.24 3.72 -27.58
CA LEU A 225 -6.36 2.70 -26.53
C LEU A 225 -7.50 1.71 -26.80
N THR A 226 -8.61 2.16 -27.41
CA THR A 226 -9.75 1.30 -27.72
C THR A 226 -9.60 0.54 -29.05
N ALA A 227 -8.61 0.87 -29.89
CA ALA A 227 -8.44 0.26 -31.22
C ALA A 227 -8.20 -1.26 -31.19
N HIS A 228 -7.73 -1.80 -30.06
CA HIS A 228 -7.40 -3.21 -29.89
C HIS A 228 -8.30 -3.92 -28.86
N VAL A 229 -9.33 -3.22 -28.37
CA VAL A 229 -10.27 -3.80 -27.41
C VAL A 229 -11.39 -4.45 -28.21
N GLU A 230 -11.36 -5.78 -28.31
CA GLU A 230 -12.43 -6.56 -28.94
C GLU A 230 -13.73 -6.43 -28.13
N ASP A 231 -14.87 -6.33 -28.84
CA ASP A 231 -16.20 -6.00 -28.30
C ASP A 231 -16.78 -7.06 -27.33
N ALA A 232 -16.02 -8.12 -27.02
CA ALA A 232 -16.38 -9.16 -26.04
C ALA A 232 -16.53 -8.61 -24.60
N VAL A 233 -16.03 -7.40 -24.33
CA VAL A 233 -15.91 -6.81 -22.99
C VAL A 233 -17.01 -5.76 -22.71
N GLY A 234 -17.99 -5.58 -23.61
CA GLY A 234 -19.11 -4.64 -23.41
C GLY A 234 -18.75 -3.16 -23.54
N VAL A 235 -17.57 -2.86 -24.12
CA VAL A 235 -17.03 -1.51 -24.31
C VAL A 235 -17.68 -0.79 -25.51
N GLY A 236 -18.48 -1.51 -26.31
CA GLY A 236 -19.16 -1.00 -27.50
C GLY A 236 -19.96 0.28 -27.28
N SER A 237 -20.60 0.49 -26.12
CA SER A 237 -21.37 1.72 -25.85
C SER A 237 -20.47 2.97 -25.67
N PHE A 238 -19.27 2.79 -25.11
CA PHE A 238 -18.27 3.85 -24.93
C PHE A 238 -17.54 4.18 -26.24
N ALA A 239 -17.34 3.18 -27.11
CA ALA A 239 -16.83 3.37 -28.46
C ALA A 239 -17.85 4.02 -29.41
N LEU A 240 -19.15 3.68 -29.29
CA LEU A 240 -20.22 4.25 -30.13
C LEU A 240 -20.53 5.72 -29.79
N SER A 241 -20.51 6.11 -28.51
CA SER A 241 -20.82 7.50 -28.14
C SER A 241 -19.81 8.50 -28.72
N ALA A 242 -18.56 8.10 -28.94
CA ALA A 242 -17.55 8.93 -29.59
C ALA A 242 -17.65 8.95 -31.13
N ALA A 243 -18.46 8.06 -31.72
CA ALA A 243 -18.76 8.03 -33.14
C ALA A 243 -20.05 8.81 -33.49
N LEU A 244 -20.96 8.97 -32.53
CA LEU A 244 -22.25 9.67 -32.69
C LEU A 244 -22.19 11.19 -32.42
N GLU A 245 -21.05 11.74 -32.00
CA GLU A 245 -20.81 13.20 -31.91
C GLU A 245 -20.28 13.80 -33.23
N ARG A 246 -20.69 13.28 -34.39
CA ARG A 246 -20.44 13.88 -35.71
C ARG A 246 -21.70 14.45 -36.32
#